data_AF-A0A838J1Z6-F1
#
_entry.id   AF-A0A838J1Z6-F1
#
_cell.length_a   1.000
_cell.length_b   1.000
_cell.length_c   1.000
_cell.angle_alpha   90.00
_cell.angle_beta   90.00
_cell.angle_gamma   90.00
#
_symmetry.space_group_name_H-M   'P 1'
#
loop_
_entity.id
_entity.type
_entity.pdbx_description
1 polymer ?
#
loop_
_entity_poly.entity_id
_entity_poly.type
_entity_poly.pdbx_seq_one_letter_code
_entity_poly.pdbx_strand_id
1 'polypeptide(L)'
;QKILARLKKVGSKVVGAVKRGAGRVMHALGNTKVGQVVKRGYETVRNTVNKGKARVEQWERDREAKKNAGKTPEQIAKEKQDKLQKAVNGIRPKVEALLRWGVPKAVLKGALATMRLGYGLTSLGLQAEDSKRTQIMAKVNPEDVVSQVVEADHVTILSLVHQLGQEVLKDPEVQKMIADAEKQKKAGGGTEDNPLVFGPGAGNYAAMGYLRKHVSTRSPGSVEHIETAGFGTSSREQQGRYGRLGSIKVLDVGRYPEIAQQIATLKSATGSSDQQIILSLAAVSQGKPLPGPFTKGKTPEQVEEYKSTFAALHRLLVVEGARNDSAISYNAMLADMVGNNKLSLDTAFSGIPESERGGGSYPPSQVGASPGGRGVAKQIGHPLPETVETTNKCDREEQLQRQIDFVSDWIRMKMETAHIKFETEDAVRDYIKKNFERDLRLSIKRFYVNSSAKK
;
A
#
# COMPACT_ATOMS: atom_id res chain seq x y z
N GLN A 1 20.07 -19.08 -36.50
CA GLN A 1 19.07 -18.97 -35.42
C GLN A 1 19.05 -17.59 -34.72
N LYS A 2 20.18 -16.93 -34.42
CA LYS A 2 20.23 -15.59 -33.78
C LYS A 2 19.58 -14.43 -34.59
N ILE A 3 19.59 -14.49 -35.92
CA ILE A 3 19.01 -13.44 -36.80
C ILE A 3 17.47 -13.48 -36.83
N LEU A 4 16.88 -14.68 -36.88
CA LEU A 4 15.42 -14.90 -36.83
C LEU A 4 14.81 -14.50 -35.46
N ALA A 5 15.55 -14.69 -34.36
CA ALA A 5 15.13 -14.24 -33.03
C ALA A 5 15.17 -12.71 -32.90
N ARG A 6 16.13 -12.02 -33.56
CA ARG A 6 16.19 -10.55 -33.59
C ARG A 6 15.06 -9.95 -34.45
N LEU A 7 14.71 -10.56 -35.58
CA LEU A 7 13.58 -10.14 -36.42
C LEU A 7 12.21 -10.29 -35.73
N LYS A 8 11.98 -11.37 -34.96
CA LYS A 8 10.76 -11.54 -34.14
C LYS A 8 10.62 -10.49 -33.02
N LYS A 9 11.74 -10.04 -32.45
CA LYS A 9 11.76 -9.09 -31.31
C LYS A 9 11.53 -7.63 -31.75
N VAL A 10 12.00 -7.26 -32.95
CA VAL A 10 11.76 -5.94 -33.55
C VAL A 10 10.34 -5.85 -34.14
N GLY A 11 9.87 -6.91 -34.82
CA GLY A 11 8.53 -6.93 -35.41
C GLY A 11 7.37 -6.88 -34.40
N SER A 12 7.49 -7.53 -33.25
CA SER A 12 6.40 -7.58 -32.24
C SER A 12 6.21 -6.28 -31.46
N LYS A 13 7.28 -5.51 -31.20
CA LYS A 13 7.19 -4.20 -30.53
C LYS A 13 6.64 -3.10 -31.45
N VAL A 14 7.05 -3.10 -32.72
CA VAL A 14 6.57 -2.13 -33.72
C VAL A 14 5.09 -2.35 -34.05
N VAL A 15 4.66 -3.60 -34.22
CA VAL A 15 3.26 -3.93 -34.51
C VAL A 15 2.33 -3.57 -33.34
N GLY A 16 2.77 -3.75 -32.09
CA GLY A 16 1.96 -3.45 -30.90
C GLY A 16 1.75 -1.95 -30.62
N ALA A 17 2.72 -1.10 -31.00
CA ALA A 17 2.61 0.36 -30.90
C ALA A 17 1.73 0.92 -32.04
N VAL A 18 1.91 0.40 -33.26
CA VAL A 18 1.10 0.78 -34.44
C VAL A 18 -0.37 0.39 -34.25
N LYS A 19 -0.67 -0.79 -33.68
CA LYS A 19 -2.06 -1.26 -33.51
C LYS A 19 -2.88 -0.45 -32.50
N ARG A 20 -2.22 0.20 -31.52
CA ARG A 20 -2.90 1.02 -30.48
C ARG A 20 -3.03 2.51 -30.87
N GLY A 21 -2.12 3.04 -31.68
CA GLY A 21 -2.22 4.41 -32.23
C GLY A 21 -3.04 4.50 -33.53
N ALA A 22 -2.97 3.50 -34.40
CA ALA A 22 -3.54 3.59 -35.75
C ALA A 22 -5.06 3.40 -35.81
N GLY A 23 -5.70 2.78 -34.81
CA GLY A 23 -7.15 2.53 -34.84
C GLY A 23 -8.00 3.80 -34.83
N ARG A 24 -7.58 4.84 -34.10
CA ARG A 24 -8.28 6.14 -34.05
C ARG A 24 -7.91 7.04 -35.24
N VAL A 25 -6.67 6.96 -35.70
CA VAL A 25 -6.17 7.75 -36.85
C VAL A 25 -6.69 7.20 -38.19
N MET A 26 -6.84 5.88 -38.33
CA MET A 26 -7.40 5.25 -39.55
C MET A 26 -8.89 5.55 -39.74
N HIS A 27 -9.65 5.74 -38.67
CA HIS A 27 -11.06 6.11 -38.78
C HIS A 27 -11.25 7.57 -39.22
N ALA A 28 -10.35 8.46 -38.82
CA ALA A 28 -10.38 9.88 -39.19
C ALA A 28 -9.76 10.18 -40.57
N LEU A 29 -8.82 9.35 -41.05
CA LEU A 29 -8.09 9.58 -42.31
C LEU A 29 -8.42 8.58 -43.42
N GLY A 30 -9.36 7.65 -43.21
CA GLY A 30 -9.62 6.51 -44.12
C GLY A 30 -9.94 6.85 -45.57
N ASN A 31 -10.47 8.05 -45.85
CA ASN A 31 -10.80 8.53 -47.20
C ASN A 31 -9.78 9.51 -47.80
N THR A 32 -8.68 9.80 -47.10
CA THR A 32 -7.64 10.71 -47.60
C THR A 32 -6.58 9.94 -48.42
N LYS A 33 -5.93 10.61 -49.39
CA LYS A 33 -4.81 10.03 -50.16
C LYS A 33 -3.69 9.50 -49.24
N VAL A 34 -3.47 10.15 -48.10
CA VAL A 34 -2.50 9.73 -47.08
C VAL A 34 -2.97 8.47 -46.34
N GLY A 35 -4.26 8.37 -45.99
CA GLY A 35 -4.85 7.19 -45.37
C GLY A 35 -4.76 5.94 -46.24
N GLN A 36 -4.94 6.08 -47.57
CA GLN A 36 -4.77 4.96 -48.50
C GLN A 36 -3.32 4.45 -48.57
N VAL A 37 -2.31 5.33 -48.51
CA VAL A 37 -0.89 4.95 -48.47
C VAL A 37 -0.55 4.23 -47.17
N VAL A 38 -1.02 4.74 -46.02
CA VAL A 38 -0.83 4.09 -44.71
C VAL A 38 -1.52 2.72 -44.66
N LYS A 39 -2.73 2.60 -45.21
CA LYS A 39 -3.46 1.34 -45.30
C LYS A 39 -2.70 0.30 -46.14
N ARG A 40 -2.19 0.68 -47.32
CA ARG A 40 -1.34 -0.21 -48.16
C ARG A 40 -0.05 -0.61 -47.43
N GLY A 41 0.58 0.31 -46.70
CA GLY A 41 1.75 0.01 -45.87
C GLY A 41 1.44 -0.99 -44.76
N TYR A 42 0.33 -0.79 -44.04
CA TYR A 42 -0.13 -1.70 -42.99
C TYR A 42 -0.53 -3.07 -43.54
N GLU A 43 -1.24 -3.14 -44.67
CA GLU A 43 -1.61 -4.39 -45.32
C GLU A 43 -0.38 -5.17 -45.81
N THR A 44 0.63 -4.47 -46.34
CA THR A 44 1.90 -5.09 -46.76
C THR A 44 2.67 -5.66 -45.57
N VAL A 45 2.74 -4.92 -44.45
CA VAL A 45 3.36 -5.40 -43.21
C VAL A 45 2.58 -6.56 -42.63
N ARG A 46 1.24 -6.48 -42.58
CA ARG A 46 0.37 -7.56 -42.11
C ARG A 46 0.52 -8.82 -42.96
N ASN A 47 0.53 -8.69 -44.28
CA ASN A 47 0.69 -9.81 -45.20
C ASN A 47 2.08 -10.44 -45.10
N THR A 48 3.13 -9.63 -44.93
CA THR A 48 4.50 -10.12 -44.67
C THR A 48 4.59 -10.87 -43.33
N VAL A 49 3.96 -10.34 -42.27
CA VAL A 49 3.89 -11.01 -40.97
C VAL A 49 3.09 -12.30 -41.06
N ASN A 50 1.96 -12.33 -41.77
CA ASN A 50 1.14 -13.52 -41.96
C ASN A 50 1.88 -14.59 -42.79
N LYS A 51 2.56 -14.20 -43.88
CA LYS A 51 3.41 -15.12 -44.67
C LYS A 51 4.57 -15.67 -43.83
N GLY A 52 5.17 -14.84 -42.99
CA GLY A 52 6.21 -15.26 -42.04
C GLY A 52 5.67 -16.23 -40.98
N LYS A 53 4.47 -15.98 -40.45
CA LYS A 53 3.79 -16.87 -39.50
C LYS A 53 3.47 -18.23 -40.14
N ALA A 54 2.91 -18.24 -41.35
CA ALA A 54 2.59 -19.46 -42.09
C ALA A 54 3.84 -20.31 -42.38
N ARG A 55 4.95 -19.69 -42.80
CA ARG A 55 6.23 -20.40 -43.01
C ARG A 55 6.79 -21.00 -41.72
N VAL A 56 6.64 -20.31 -40.59
CA VAL A 56 7.07 -20.82 -39.28
C VAL A 56 6.17 -21.99 -38.85
N GLU A 57 4.86 -21.86 -38.98
CA GLU A 57 3.90 -22.94 -38.67
C GLU A 57 4.09 -24.17 -39.56
N GLN A 58 4.45 -23.98 -40.83
CA GLN A 58 4.78 -25.09 -41.74
C GLN A 58 6.11 -25.76 -41.37
N TRP A 59 7.15 -24.98 -41.10
CA TRP A 59 8.45 -25.50 -40.65
C TRP A 59 8.36 -26.23 -39.31
N GLU A 60 7.54 -25.75 -38.37
CA GLU A 60 7.27 -26.44 -37.10
C GLU A 60 6.55 -27.77 -37.33
N ARG A 61 5.54 -27.82 -38.21
CA ARG A 61 4.85 -29.06 -38.58
C ARG A 61 5.79 -30.07 -39.24
N ASP A 62 6.61 -29.65 -40.19
CA ASP A 62 7.56 -30.53 -40.87
C ASP A 62 8.62 -31.08 -39.91
N ARG A 63 9.06 -30.25 -38.96
CA ARG A 63 10.02 -30.65 -37.93
C ARG A 63 9.41 -31.59 -36.91
N GLU A 64 8.17 -31.37 -36.49
CA GLU A 64 7.45 -32.29 -35.61
C GLU A 64 7.18 -33.62 -36.31
N ALA A 65 6.75 -33.61 -37.57
CA ALA A 65 6.56 -34.81 -38.37
C ALA A 65 7.85 -35.64 -38.47
N LYS A 66 9.00 -34.99 -38.74
CA LYS A 66 10.31 -35.66 -38.76
C LYS A 66 10.76 -36.16 -37.39
N LYS A 67 10.48 -35.43 -36.31
CA LYS A 67 10.88 -35.81 -34.95
C LYS A 67 10.02 -36.95 -34.39
N ASN A 68 8.77 -37.03 -34.82
CA ASN A 68 7.81 -38.04 -34.39
C ASN A 68 7.77 -39.25 -35.34
N ALA A 69 8.46 -39.18 -36.49
CA ALA A 69 8.61 -40.32 -37.39
C ALA A 69 9.28 -41.47 -36.65
N GLY A 70 8.56 -42.59 -36.51
CA GLY A 70 9.02 -43.79 -35.81
C GLY A 70 8.73 -43.85 -34.31
N LYS A 71 7.99 -42.89 -33.73
CA LYS A 71 7.57 -42.93 -32.32
C LYS A 71 6.10 -43.31 -32.18
N THR A 72 5.77 -44.11 -31.18
CA THR A 72 4.36 -44.39 -30.86
C THR A 72 3.71 -43.17 -30.21
N PRO A 73 2.38 -43.01 -30.31
CA PRO A 73 1.65 -41.94 -29.63
C PRO A 73 1.94 -41.89 -28.11
N GLU A 74 2.10 -43.05 -27.48
CA GLU A 74 2.43 -43.19 -26.05
C GLU A 74 3.82 -42.64 -25.72
N GLN A 75 4.82 -42.92 -26.57
CA GLN A 75 6.17 -42.37 -26.40
C GLN A 75 6.18 -40.85 -26.53
N ILE A 76 5.42 -40.31 -27.49
CA ILE A 76 5.27 -38.86 -27.67
C ILE A 76 4.59 -38.23 -26.45
N ALA A 77 3.54 -38.87 -25.92
CA ALA A 77 2.85 -38.41 -24.72
C ALA A 77 3.80 -38.42 -23.50
N LYS A 78 4.55 -39.50 -23.30
CA LYS A 78 5.53 -39.63 -22.23
C LYS A 78 6.63 -38.57 -22.32
N GLU A 79 7.22 -38.35 -23.50
CA GLU A 79 8.22 -37.29 -23.69
C GLU A 79 7.68 -35.89 -23.39
N LYS A 80 6.41 -35.62 -23.74
CA LYS A 80 5.76 -34.34 -23.42
C LYS A 80 5.51 -34.21 -21.92
N GLN A 81 5.11 -35.28 -21.25
CA GLN A 81 4.90 -35.31 -19.80
C GLN A 81 6.22 -35.14 -19.05
N ASP A 82 7.28 -35.83 -19.44
CA ASP A 82 8.61 -35.70 -18.83
C ASP A 82 9.16 -34.27 -19.01
N LYS A 83 8.95 -33.68 -20.20
CA LYS A 83 9.31 -32.29 -20.46
C LYS A 83 8.49 -31.31 -19.60
N LEU A 84 7.19 -31.54 -19.46
CA LEU A 84 6.31 -30.74 -18.62
C LEU A 84 6.76 -30.82 -17.15
N GLN A 85 6.97 -32.02 -16.62
CA GLN A 85 7.41 -32.23 -15.24
C GLN A 85 8.76 -31.57 -14.98
N LYS A 86 9.73 -31.72 -15.89
CA LYS A 86 11.04 -31.06 -15.78
C LYS A 86 10.92 -29.55 -15.80
N ALA A 87 10.00 -29.00 -16.60
CA ALA A 87 9.74 -27.57 -16.63
C ALA A 87 9.05 -27.11 -15.35
N VAL A 88 8.00 -27.78 -14.87
CA VAL A 88 7.30 -27.48 -13.62
C VAL A 88 8.27 -27.47 -12.45
N ASN A 89 9.09 -28.52 -12.29
CA ASN A 89 10.09 -28.62 -11.23
C ASN A 89 11.14 -27.50 -11.30
N GLY A 90 11.50 -27.04 -12.51
CA GLY A 90 12.46 -25.96 -12.70
C GLY A 90 11.88 -24.54 -12.58
N ILE A 91 10.59 -24.37 -12.88
CA ILE A 91 9.89 -23.09 -12.91
C ILE A 91 9.30 -22.78 -11.53
N ARG A 92 8.69 -23.77 -10.86
CA ARG A 92 8.01 -23.60 -9.57
C ARG A 92 8.85 -22.83 -8.54
N PRO A 93 10.09 -23.22 -8.19
CA PRO A 93 10.87 -22.48 -7.19
C PRO A 93 11.21 -21.04 -7.60
N LYS A 94 11.32 -20.77 -8.91
CA LYS A 94 11.58 -19.42 -9.43
C LYS A 94 10.33 -18.55 -9.37
N VAL A 95 9.18 -19.13 -9.70
CA VAL A 95 7.89 -18.45 -9.62
C VAL A 95 7.53 -18.16 -8.16
N GLU A 96 7.68 -19.14 -7.27
CA GLU A 96 7.50 -18.96 -5.82
C GLU A 96 8.41 -17.87 -5.27
N ALA A 97 9.69 -17.80 -5.69
CA ALA A 97 10.57 -16.71 -5.30
C ALA A 97 10.07 -15.33 -5.78
N LEU A 98 9.58 -15.22 -7.02
CA LEU A 98 9.01 -13.97 -7.56
C LEU A 98 7.72 -13.57 -6.83
N LEU A 99 6.86 -14.54 -6.52
CA LEU A 99 5.62 -14.32 -5.77
C LEU A 99 5.92 -13.90 -4.33
N ARG A 100 6.87 -14.57 -3.66
CA ARG A 100 7.34 -14.21 -2.33
C ARG A 100 7.91 -12.80 -2.27
N TRP A 101 8.58 -12.36 -3.34
CA TRP A 101 9.06 -10.98 -3.49
C TRP A 101 7.98 -9.98 -3.92
N GLY A 102 6.74 -10.41 -4.14
CA GLY A 102 5.63 -9.51 -4.51
C GLY A 102 5.83 -8.81 -5.85
N VAL A 103 6.49 -9.47 -6.82
CA VAL A 103 6.86 -8.83 -8.08
C VAL A 103 5.63 -8.31 -8.84
N PRO A 104 5.63 -7.05 -9.33
CA PRO A 104 4.48 -6.49 -10.03
C PRO A 104 4.00 -7.36 -11.19
N LYS A 105 2.68 -7.44 -11.40
CA LYS A 105 2.02 -8.34 -12.38
C LYS A 105 2.61 -8.25 -13.79
N ALA A 106 3.03 -7.05 -14.23
CA ALA A 106 3.67 -6.85 -15.53
C ALA A 106 5.06 -7.49 -15.61
N VAL A 107 5.87 -7.35 -14.56
CA VAL A 107 7.19 -7.97 -14.44
C VAL A 107 7.05 -9.48 -14.31
N LEU A 108 6.10 -9.97 -13.50
CA LEU A 108 5.78 -11.39 -13.39
C LEU A 108 5.39 -11.98 -14.76
N LYS A 109 4.51 -11.32 -15.52
CA LYS A 109 4.17 -11.73 -16.89
C LYS A 109 5.40 -11.77 -17.81
N GLY A 110 6.31 -10.80 -17.71
CA GLY A 110 7.56 -10.78 -18.47
C GLY A 110 8.51 -11.93 -18.09
N ALA A 111 8.63 -12.23 -16.79
CA ALA A 111 9.41 -13.34 -16.28
C ALA A 111 8.83 -14.68 -16.74
N LEU A 112 7.52 -14.89 -16.59
CA LEU A 112 6.81 -16.07 -17.08
C LEU A 112 6.98 -16.24 -18.61
N ALA A 113 6.87 -15.16 -19.40
CA ALA A 113 7.11 -15.23 -20.83
C ALA A 113 8.54 -15.66 -21.20
N THR A 114 9.53 -15.22 -20.41
CA THR A 114 10.94 -15.62 -20.58
C THR A 114 11.14 -17.08 -20.22
N MET A 115 10.59 -17.53 -19.09
CA MET A 115 10.63 -18.95 -18.69
C MET A 115 9.91 -19.84 -19.70
N ARG A 116 8.76 -19.40 -20.24
CA ARG A 116 8.04 -20.10 -21.31
C ARG A 116 8.95 -20.44 -22.49
N LEU A 117 9.72 -19.44 -22.95
CA LEU A 117 10.66 -19.61 -24.05
C LEU A 117 11.84 -20.49 -23.67
N GLY A 118 12.40 -20.31 -22.47
CA GLY A 118 13.55 -21.07 -21.99
C GLY A 118 13.26 -22.57 -21.81
N TYR A 119 12.08 -22.92 -21.34
CA TYR A 119 11.63 -24.31 -21.16
C TYR A 119 10.88 -24.88 -22.38
N GLY A 120 10.68 -24.06 -23.42
CA GLY A 120 9.98 -24.47 -24.64
C GLY A 120 8.54 -24.91 -24.39
N LEU A 121 7.83 -24.20 -23.49
CA LEU A 121 6.43 -24.42 -23.16
C LEU A 121 5.52 -23.75 -24.21
N THR A 122 4.36 -24.34 -24.47
CA THR A 122 3.34 -23.78 -25.38
C THR A 122 2.70 -22.55 -24.74
N SER A 123 2.25 -22.69 -23.49
CA SER A 123 1.82 -21.57 -22.65
C SER A 123 2.45 -21.66 -21.26
N LEU A 124 2.73 -20.49 -20.69
CA LEU A 124 3.03 -20.30 -19.28
C LEU A 124 2.52 -18.91 -18.95
N GLY A 125 1.53 -18.81 -18.07
CA GLY A 125 0.86 -17.54 -17.80
C GLY A 125 -0.14 -17.62 -16.66
N LEU A 126 -0.64 -16.45 -16.29
CA LEU A 126 -1.70 -16.29 -15.30
C LEU A 126 -3.04 -16.62 -15.96
N GLN A 127 -3.75 -17.59 -15.40
CA GLN A 127 -5.09 -18.02 -15.80
C GLN A 127 -6.03 -17.77 -14.62
N ALA A 128 -7.08 -16.99 -14.81
CA ALA A 128 -8.12 -16.85 -13.79
C ALA A 128 -8.88 -18.18 -13.69
N GLU A 129 -8.92 -18.76 -12.50
CA GLU A 129 -9.71 -19.97 -12.21
C GLU A 129 -11.14 -19.56 -11.79
N ASP A 130 -11.24 -18.53 -10.95
CA ASP A 130 -12.49 -17.89 -10.55
C ASP A 130 -12.29 -16.36 -10.41
N SER A 131 -13.25 -15.63 -9.84
CA SER A 131 -13.15 -14.17 -9.63
C SER A 131 -12.11 -13.76 -8.56
N LYS A 132 -11.55 -14.71 -7.81
CA LYS A 132 -10.64 -14.48 -6.67
C LYS A 132 -9.32 -15.26 -6.74
N ARG A 133 -9.17 -16.19 -7.69
CA ARG A 133 -8.03 -17.09 -7.84
C ARG A 133 -7.41 -16.92 -9.22
N THR A 134 -6.13 -16.60 -9.24
CA THR A 134 -5.32 -16.66 -10.45
C THR A 134 -4.36 -17.82 -10.31
N GLN A 135 -4.33 -18.77 -11.24
CA GLN A 135 -3.32 -19.82 -11.25
C GLN A 135 -2.23 -19.50 -12.29
N ILE A 136 -0.99 -19.91 -12.02
CA ILE A 136 0.07 -19.94 -13.04
C ILE A 136 0.05 -21.34 -13.65
N MET A 137 -0.47 -21.45 -14.86
CA MET A 137 -0.57 -22.73 -15.57
C MET A 137 0.55 -22.86 -16.61
N ALA A 138 1.20 -24.03 -16.65
CA ALA A 138 2.11 -24.44 -17.70
C ALA A 138 1.42 -25.41 -18.65
N LYS A 139 1.60 -25.23 -19.96
CA LYS A 139 1.07 -26.13 -20.99
C LYS A 139 2.15 -26.61 -21.93
N VAL A 140 2.27 -27.93 -22.05
CA VAL A 140 2.93 -28.62 -23.17
C VAL A 140 1.96 -29.57 -23.89
N ASN A 141 0.74 -29.71 -23.34
CA ASN A 141 -0.25 -30.72 -23.67
C ASN A 141 0.22 -32.12 -23.18
N PRO A 142 -0.07 -32.52 -21.92
CA PRO A 142 -1.09 -31.97 -21.00
C PRO A 142 -0.75 -30.63 -20.32
N GLU A 143 -1.71 -30.09 -19.57
CA GLU A 143 -1.59 -28.90 -18.73
C GLU A 143 -1.24 -29.29 -17.29
N ASP A 144 -0.46 -28.45 -16.60
CA ASP A 144 -0.16 -28.65 -15.18
C ASP A 144 -0.10 -27.29 -14.45
N VAL A 145 -0.49 -27.29 -13.18
CA VAL A 145 -0.52 -26.11 -12.32
C VAL A 145 0.88 -25.92 -11.72
N VAL A 146 1.54 -24.84 -12.10
CA VAL A 146 2.88 -24.52 -11.59
C VAL A 146 2.79 -23.98 -10.17
N SER A 147 1.87 -23.03 -9.95
CA SER A 147 1.59 -22.37 -8.68
C SER A 147 0.19 -21.80 -8.71
N GLN A 148 -0.49 -21.76 -7.57
CA GLN A 148 -1.65 -20.90 -7.38
C GLN A 148 -1.17 -19.50 -6.96
N VAL A 149 -1.91 -18.47 -7.34
CA VAL A 149 -1.75 -17.07 -6.94
C VAL A 149 -3.12 -16.61 -6.51
N VAL A 150 -3.48 -16.80 -5.24
CA VAL A 150 -4.61 -16.04 -4.73
C VAL A 150 -4.13 -14.62 -4.51
N GLU A 151 -4.84 -13.70 -5.15
CA GLU A 151 -4.87 -12.35 -4.63
C GLU A 151 -5.44 -12.53 -3.22
N ALA A 152 -4.62 -12.32 -2.18
CA ALA A 152 -5.14 -12.18 -0.82
C ALA A 152 -6.32 -11.20 -0.94
N ASP A 153 -7.44 -11.48 -0.26
CA ASP A 153 -8.66 -10.69 -0.45
C ASP A 153 -8.43 -9.28 0.13
N HIS A 154 -7.71 -8.45 -0.63
CA HIS A 154 -7.20 -7.15 -0.23
C HIS A 154 -8.39 -6.24 0.08
N VAL A 155 -9.50 -6.43 -0.63
CA VAL A 155 -10.77 -5.77 -0.35
C VAL A 155 -11.26 -6.13 1.06
N THR A 156 -11.29 -7.41 1.41
CA THR A 156 -11.70 -7.86 2.76
C THR A 156 -10.74 -7.35 3.84
N ILE A 157 -9.42 -7.45 3.63
CA ILE A 157 -8.42 -6.98 4.58
C ILE A 157 -8.55 -5.47 4.80
N LEU A 158 -8.58 -4.68 3.72
CA LEU A 158 -8.71 -3.23 3.81
C LEU A 158 -10.08 -2.83 4.40
N SER A 159 -11.15 -3.55 4.06
CA SER A 159 -12.47 -3.32 4.66
C SER A 159 -12.44 -3.50 6.18
N LEU A 160 -11.75 -4.55 6.65
CA LEU A 160 -11.56 -4.79 8.08
C LEU A 160 -10.69 -3.70 8.73
N VAL A 161 -9.61 -3.26 8.08
CA VAL A 161 -8.78 -2.13 8.56
C VAL A 161 -9.61 -0.86 8.74
N HIS A 162 -10.49 -0.54 7.80
CA HIS A 162 -11.41 0.60 7.87
C HIS A 162 -12.46 0.40 8.97
N GLN A 163 -13.09 -0.76 9.04
CA GLN A 163 -14.11 -1.09 10.04
C GLN A 163 -13.56 -0.95 11.47
N LEU A 164 -12.38 -1.49 11.74
CA LEU A 164 -11.75 -1.40 13.07
C LEU A 164 -11.45 0.04 13.46
N GLY A 165 -11.01 0.88 12.52
CA GLY A 165 -10.84 2.31 12.75
C GLY A 165 -12.15 3.01 13.15
N GLN A 166 -13.26 2.66 12.50
CA GLN A 166 -14.59 3.20 12.85
C GLN A 166 -15.09 2.69 14.20
N GLU A 167 -14.88 1.42 14.53
CA GLU A 167 -15.29 0.83 15.81
C GLU A 167 -14.61 1.53 16.99
N VAL A 168 -13.32 1.85 16.86
CA VAL A 168 -12.58 2.60 17.89
C VAL A 168 -13.23 3.94 18.20
N LEU A 169 -13.67 4.67 17.16
CA LEU A 169 -14.33 5.95 17.37
C LEU A 169 -15.73 5.82 17.96
N LYS A 170 -16.37 4.66 17.81
CA LYS A 170 -17.70 4.37 18.39
C LYS A 170 -17.62 3.88 19.84
N ASP A 171 -16.42 3.67 20.38
CA ASP A 171 -16.23 3.26 21.77
C ASP A 171 -16.89 4.26 22.73
N PRO A 172 -17.68 3.82 23.73
CA PRO A 172 -18.37 4.70 24.67
C PRO A 172 -17.44 5.65 25.44
N GLU A 173 -16.22 5.22 25.79
CA GLU A 173 -15.24 6.05 26.47
C GLU A 173 -14.75 7.17 25.54
N VAL A 174 -14.48 6.84 24.27
CA VAL A 174 -14.10 7.82 23.24
C VAL A 174 -15.22 8.82 23.01
N GLN A 175 -16.48 8.36 22.89
CA GLN A 175 -17.64 9.24 22.72
C GLN A 175 -17.85 10.19 23.91
N LYS A 176 -17.65 9.70 25.15
CA LYS A 176 -17.69 10.53 26.35
C LYS A 176 -16.64 11.64 26.29
N MET A 177 -15.40 11.31 25.94
CA MET A 177 -14.32 12.28 25.83
C MET A 177 -14.52 13.27 24.68
N ILE A 178 -15.16 12.88 23.58
CA ILE A 178 -15.58 13.81 22.51
C ILE A 178 -16.58 14.83 23.08
N ALA A 179 -17.59 14.36 23.81
CA ALA A 179 -18.58 15.24 24.43
C ALA A 179 -17.95 16.19 25.47
N ASP A 180 -16.93 15.75 26.20
CA ASP A 180 -16.21 16.60 27.14
C ASP A 180 -15.35 17.65 26.42
N ALA A 181 -14.70 17.31 25.30
CA ALA A 181 -14.01 18.29 24.45
C ALA A 181 -14.97 19.33 23.86
N GLU A 182 -16.20 18.94 23.50
CA GLU A 182 -17.25 19.87 23.05
C GLU A 182 -17.67 20.83 24.16
N LYS A 183 -17.75 20.38 25.42
CA LYS A 183 -18.03 21.25 26.57
C LYS A 183 -16.89 22.24 26.79
N GLN A 184 -15.63 21.77 26.73
CA GLN A 184 -14.46 22.66 26.80
C GLN A 184 -14.52 23.73 25.71
N LYS A 185 -14.84 23.34 24.47
CA LYS A 185 -14.95 24.29 23.36
C LYS A 185 -16.03 25.34 23.60
N LYS A 186 -17.21 24.94 24.08
CA LYS A 186 -18.31 25.84 24.43
C LYS A 186 -17.95 26.79 25.58
N ALA A 187 -17.08 26.36 26.49
CA ALA A 187 -16.56 27.16 27.58
C ALA A 187 -15.39 28.10 27.17
N GLY A 188 -15.11 28.24 25.87
CA GLY A 188 -14.04 29.10 25.36
C GLY A 188 -12.69 28.40 25.20
N GLY A 189 -12.65 27.07 25.22
CA GLY A 189 -11.44 26.29 24.99
C GLY A 189 -10.91 26.33 23.55
N GLY A 190 -9.65 25.95 23.39
CA GLY A 190 -8.91 25.93 22.13
C GLY A 190 -8.11 27.21 21.83
N THR A 191 -7.97 28.10 22.80
CA THR A 191 -7.09 29.29 22.74
C THR A 191 -5.73 28.95 23.34
N GLU A 192 -4.74 29.82 23.16
CA GLU A 192 -3.40 29.65 23.74
C GLU A 192 -3.44 29.54 25.27
N ASP A 193 -4.18 30.43 25.93
CA ASP A 193 -4.34 30.44 27.40
C ASP A 193 -5.28 29.35 27.94
N ASN A 194 -6.12 28.78 27.08
CA ASN A 194 -7.09 27.76 27.44
C ASN A 194 -7.18 26.70 26.33
N PRO A 195 -6.16 25.84 26.17
CA PRO A 195 -6.12 24.85 25.10
C PRO A 195 -7.21 23.79 25.30
N LEU A 196 -7.61 23.11 24.22
CA LEU A 196 -8.43 21.91 24.36
C LEU A 196 -7.56 20.78 24.89
N VAL A 197 -7.96 20.22 26.03
CA VAL A 197 -7.23 19.14 26.70
C VAL A 197 -7.88 17.81 26.36
N PHE A 198 -7.10 16.92 25.75
CA PHE A 198 -7.48 15.52 25.54
C PHE A 198 -6.69 14.64 26.49
N GLY A 199 -7.42 13.83 27.27
CA GLY A 199 -6.82 12.88 28.20
C GLY A 199 -5.95 11.82 27.49
N PRO A 200 -5.12 11.09 28.24
CA PRO A 200 -4.31 10.05 27.66
C PRO A 200 -5.20 8.89 27.19
N GLY A 201 -4.63 8.01 26.39
CA GLY A 201 -5.31 6.82 25.92
C GLY A 201 -6.46 7.15 24.96
N ALA A 202 -7.70 6.89 25.40
CA ALA A 202 -8.93 7.12 24.61
C ALA A 202 -9.09 8.59 24.17
N GLY A 203 -8.49 9.54 24.88
CA GLY A 203 -8.57 10.96 24.51
C GLY A 203 -7.89 11.27 23.19
N ASN A 204 -6.90 10.47 22.77
CA ASN A 204 -6.28 10.60 21.45
C ASN A 204 -7.27 10.30 20.32
N TYR A 205 -8.13 9.30 20.51
CA TYR A 205 -9.20 9.00 19.55
C TYR A 205 -10.35 10.00 19.64
N ALA A 206 -10.62 10.50 20.85
CA ALA A 206 -11.60 11.55 21.04
C ALA A 206 -11.20 12.82 20.30
N ALA A 207 -9.90 13.16 20.29
CA ALA A 207 -9.37 14.23 19.46
C ALA A 207 -9.62 14.03 17.96
N MET A 208 -9.51 12.80 17.44
CA MET A 208 -9.83 12.49 16.04
C MET A 208 -11.33 12.69 15.76
N GLY A 209 -12.19 12.16 16.64
CA GLY A 209 -13.64 12.28 16.53
C GLY A 209 -14.13 13.72 16.64
N TYR A 210 -13.60 14.48 17.59
CA TYR A 210 -13.84 15.92 17.75
C TYR A 210 -13.46 16.67 16.47
N LEU A 211 -12.26 16.43 15.94
CA LEU A 211 -11.79 17.10 14.73
C LEU A 211 -12.72 16.81 13.53
N ARG A 212 -13.15 15.56 13.36
CA ARG A 212 -14.11 15.18 12.30
C ARG A 212 -15.44 15.92 12.39
N LYS A 213 -15.95 16.12 13.60
CA LYS A 213 -17.24 16.80 13.83
C LYS A 213 -17.15 18.31 13.59
N HIS A 214 -16.01 18.93 13.91
CA HIS A 214 -15.89 20.39 13.97
C HIS A 214 -15.15 21.03 12.80
N VAL A 215 -14.39 20.29 12.00
CA VAL A 215 -13.59 20.84 10.88
C VAL A 215 -14.38 21.67 9.88
N SER A 216 -15.64 21.32 9.61
CA SER A 216 -16.51 22.05 8.67
C SER A 216 -16.98 23.40 9.22
N THR A 217 -16.96 23.56 10.54
CA THR A 217 -17.38 24.78 11.24
C THR A 217 -16.21 25.71 11.59
N ARG A 218 -14.96 25.27 11.37
CA ARG A 218 -13.77 26.09 11.62
C ARG A 218 -13.61 27.13 10.51
N SER A 219 -13.38 28.38 10.90
CA SER A 219 -13.05 29.47 9.98
C SER A 219 -11.70 29.22 9.30
N PRO A 220 -11.53 29.51 7.99
CA PRO A 220 -10.23 29.47 7.36
C PRO A 220 -9.20 30.33 8.10
N GLY A 221 -7.99 29.82 8.27
CA GLY A 221 -6.91 30.48 8.99
C GLY A 221 -6.98 30.38 10.51
N SER A 222 -8.11 29.95 11.09
CA SER A 222 -8.23 29.80 12.54
C SER A 222 -7.20 28.82 13.09
N VAL A 223 -6.61 29.19 14.22
CA VAL A 223 -5.67 28.38 14.98
C VAL A 223 -6.39 27.84 16.21
N GLU A 224 -6.24 26.55 16.47
CA GLU A 224 -6.71 25.92 17.70
C GLU A 224 -5.53 25.30 18.43
N HIS A 225 -5.43 25.56 19.74
CA HIS A 225 -4.41 25.00 20.60
C HIS A 225 -4.95 23.74 21.27
N ILE A 226 -4.20 22.65 21.13
CA ILE A 226 -4.58 21.32 21.59
C ILE A 226 -3.49 20.78 22.50
N GLU A 227 -3.82 20.59 23.77
CA GLU A 227 -2.98 19.89 24.71
C GLU A 227 -3.32 18.40 24.71
N THR A 228 -2.33 17.58 24.39
CA THR A 228 -2.44 16.12 24.54
C THR A 228 -1.81 15.73 25.86
N ALA A 229 -2.60 15.11 26.73
CA ALA A 229 -2.14 14.71 28.05
C ALA A 229 -0.91 13.78 27.95
N GLY A 230 0.08 14.05 28.80
CA GLY A 230 1.36 13.35 28.84
C GLY A 230 2.54 14.19 28.34
N PHE A 231 2.33 15.11 27.41
CA PHE A 231 3.41 15.99 26.92
C PHE A 231 3.56 17.26 27.77
N GLY A 232 2.48 17.76 28.37
CA GLY A 232 2.49 19.01 29.14
C GLY A 232 2.77 20.25 28.28
N THR A 233 2.60 20.14 26.97
CA THR A 233 2.73 21.23 26.00
C THR A 233 1.62 21.15 24.97
N SER A 234 1.17 22.31 24.49
CA SER A 234 0.12 22.41 23.49
C SER A 234 0.69 22.34 22.08
N SER A 235 0.04 21.57 21.22
CA SER A 235 0.25 21.57 19.78
C SER A 235 -0.72 22.56 19.13
N ARG A 236 -0.32 23.20 18.04
CA ARG A 236 -1.18 24.16 17.33
C ARG A 236 -1.67 23.56 16.02
N GLU A 237 -2.95 23.75 15.73
CA GLU A 237 -3.53 23.37 14.44
C GLU A 237 -4.08 24.57 13.72
N GLN A 238 -3.77 24.72 12.44
CA GLN A 238 -4.37 25.74 11.60
C GLN A 238 -5.34 25.14 10.59
N GLN A 239 -6.56 25.68 10.53
CA GLN A 239 -7.48 25.41 9.43
C GLN A 239 -6.98 26.10 8.16
N GLY A 240 -6.74 25.34 7.10
CA GLY A 240 -6.41 25.90 5.78
C GLY A 240 -7.59 26.61 5.13
N ARG A 241 -7.49 26.88 3.82
CA ARG A 241 -8.50 27.62 3.05
C ARG A 241 -9.91 27.00 3.10
N TYR A 242 -10.01 25.68 3.19
CA TYR A 242 -11.26 24.94 3.09
C TYR A 242 -11.58 24.27 4.43
N GLY A 243 -12.84 24.29 4.88
CA GLY A 243 -13.33 23.61 6.08
C GLY A 243 -13.40 22.08 5.91
N ARG A 244 -12.26 21.44 5.63
CA ARG A 244 -12.13 20.00 5.41
C ARG A 244 -10.88 19.44 6.07
N LEU A 245 -10.91 18.16 6.44
CA LEU A 245 -9.84 17.48 7.19
C LEU A 245 -8.48 17.51 6.48
N GLY A 246 -8.48 17.40 5.15
CA GLY A 246 -7.26 17.49 4.34
C GLY A 246 -6.63 18.89 4.30
N SER A 247 -7.26 19.90 4.92
CA SER A 247 -6.76 21.27 4.99
C SER A 247 -6.27 21.66 6.39
N ILE A 248 -6.37 20.77 7.38
CA ILE A 248 -5.79 20.98 8.71
C ILE A 248 -4.26 20.83 8.62
N LYS A 249 -3.53 21.78 9.18
CA LYS A 249 -2.07 21.71 9.34
C LYS A 249 -1.73 21.66 10.82
N VAL A 250 -0.88 20.73 11.23
CA VAL A 250 -0.24 20.81 12.56
C VAL A 250 0.94 21.75 12.39
N LEU A 251 0.91 22.87 13.11
CA LEU A 251 2.03 23.80 13.11
C LEU A 251 3.20 23.16 13.86
N ASP A 252 4.42 23.64 13.62
CA ASP A 252 5.67 23.21 14.28
C ASP A 252 6.25 21.84 13.83
N VAL A 253 5.42 20.98 13.22
CA VAL A 253 5.88 19.69 12.64
C VAL A 253 6.47 19.85 11.23
N GLY A 254 5.93 20.79 10.45
CA GLY A 254 6.29 20.94 9.05
C GLY A 254 5.66 19.90 8.11
N ARG A 255 6.25 19.75 6.91
CA ARG A 255 5.92 18.73 5.91
C ARG A 255 6.64 17.42 6.21
N TYR A 256 6.16 16.30 5.67
CA TYR A 256 6.76 14.97 5.91
C TYR A 256 8.30 14.88 5.79
N PRO A 257 8.97 15.51 4.79
CA PRO A 257 10.45 15.55 4.76
C PRO A 257 11.07 16.31 5.95
N GLU A 258 10.45 17.40 6.38
CA GLU A 258 10.88 18.18 7.55
C GLU A 258 10.71 17.37 8.83
N ILE A 259 9.68 16.52 8.92
CA ILE A 259 9.49 15.56 10.03
C ILE A 259 10.63 14.56 10.08
N ALA A 260 10.97 13.96 8.94
CA ALA A 260 12.08 13.01 8.87
C ALA A 260 13.39 13.67 9.34
N GLN A 261 13.62 14.93 8.96
CA GLN A 261 14.75 15.71 9.43
C GLN A 261 14.69 15.99 10.95
N GLN A 262 13.54 16.41 11.49
CA GLN A 262 13.36 16.60 12.93
C GLN A 262 13.63 15.31 13.72
N ILE A 263 13.14 14.17 13.22
CA ILE A 263 13.42 12.85 13.79
C ILE A 263 14.92 12.54 13.73
N ALA A 264 15.60 12.82 12.61
CA ALA A 264 17.04 12.63 12.49
C ALA A 264 17.84 13.50 13.49
N THR A 265 17.43 14.76 13.68
CA THR A 265 18.01 15.66 14.70
C THR A 265 17.78 15.09 16.10
N LEU A 266 16.56 14.65 16.42
CA LEU A 266 16.22 14.04 17.71
C LEU A 266 17.06 12.80 18.00
N LYS A 267 17.24 11.92 17.01
CA LYS A 267 18.10 10.72 17.12
C LYS A 267 19.55 11.11 17.40
N SER A 268 20.07 12.08 16.66
CA SER A 268 21.45 12.56 16.82
C SER A 268 21.69 13.17 18.19
N ALA A 269 20.71 13.93 18.72
CA ALA A 269 20.82 14.58 20.01
C ALA A 269 20.63 13.63 21.22
N THR A 270 19.88 12.55 21.05
CA THR A 270 19.50 11.65 22.15
C THR A 270 20.18 10.28 22.09
N GLY A 271 20.80 9.93 20.96
CA GLY A 271 21.28 8.57 20.68
C GLY A 271 20.16 7.55 20.50
N SER A 272 18.90 7.99 20.37
CA SER A 272 17.75 7.09 20.30
C SER A 272 17.60 6.43 18.94
N SER A 273 17.12 5.20 18.93
CA SER A 273 16.65 4.51 17.71
C SER A 273 15.21 4.90 17.35
N ASP A 274 14.78 4.60 16.12
CA ASP A 274 13.38 4.80 15.70
C ASP A 274 12.40 4.01 16.57
N GLN A 275 12.80 2.80 16.98
CA GLN A 275 12.06 1.97 17.93
C GLN A 275 11.87 2.69 19.27
N GLN A 276 12.92 3.30 19.82
CA GLN A 276 12.81 4.06 21.08
C GLN A 276 11.90 5.28 20.91
N ILE A 277 11.98 6.00 19.79
CA ILE A 277 11.11 7.15 19.52
C ILE A 277 9.65 6.72 19.45
N ILE A 278 9.30 5.70 18.67
CA ILE A 278 7.89 5.30 18.51
C ILE A 278 7.31 4.70 19.79
N LEU A 279 8.12 3.96 20.57
CA LEU A 279 7.71 3.43 21.88
C LEU A 279 7.52 4.56 22.90
N SER A 280 8.34 5.60 22.82
CA SER A 280 8.18 6.80 23.66
C SER A 280 6.92 7.57 23.29
N LEU A 281 6.64 7.73 21.99
CA LEU A 281 5.40 8.33 21.50
C LEU A 281 4.16 7.58 22.02
N ALA A 282 4.20 6.24 21.98
CA ALA A 282 3.14 5.38 22.50
C ALA A 282 3.03 5.41 24.04
N ALA A 283 4.16 5.55 24.75
CA ALA A 283 4.16 5.65 26.19
C ALA A 283 3.54 6.98 26.64
N VAL A 284 3.94 8.08 26.01
CA VAL A 284 3.44 9.41 26.36
C VAL A 284 1.98 9.59 25.95
N SER A 285 1.55 9.00 24.83
CA SER A 285 0.12 8.97 24.46
C SER A 285 -0.76 8.25 25.50
N GLN A 286 -0.17 7.38 26.33
CA GLN A 286 -0.80 6.71 27.46
C GLN A 286 -0.64 7.47 28.79
N GLY A 287 -0.11 8.69 28.77
CA GLY A 287 0.11 9.52 29.95
C GLY A 287 1.34 9.15 30.76
N LYS A 288 2.26 8.34 30.22
CA LYS A 288 3.55 8.06 30.87
C LYS A 288 4.52 9.22 30.62
N PRO A 289 5.45 9.51 31.54
CA PRO A 289 6.47 10.52 31.32
C PRO A 289 7.40 10.14 30.17
N LEU A 290 8.03 11.15 29.58
CA LEU A 290 9.03 10.96 28.54
C LEU A 290 10.24 10.18 29.11
N PRO A 291 10.71 9.11 28.45
CA PRO A 291 11.69 8.21 29.05
C PRO A 291 13.09 8.81 29.13
N GLY A 292 13.95 8.15 29.92
CA GLY A 292 15.31 8.60 30.26
C GLY A 292 16.17 9.14 29.12
N PRO A 293 16.22 8.54 27.91
CA PRO A 293 17.02 9.06 26.80
C PRO A 293 16.69 10.51 26.40
N PHE A 294 15.50 10.98 26.73
CA PHE A 294 15.01 12.33 26.41
C PHE A 294 14.96 13.26 27.62
N THR A 295 15.29 12.79 28.83
CA THR A 295 15.18 13.57 30.07
C THR A 295 16.46 13.57 30.89
N LYS A 296 17.18 12.45 30.97
CA LYS A 296 18.36 12.30 31.83
C LYS A 296 19.55 13.04 31.22
N GLY A 297 20.14 13.95 32.00
CA GLY A 297 21.31 14.74 31.59
C GLY A 297 21.01 15.78 30.51
N LYS A 298 19.74 16.12 30.31
CA LYS A 298 19.27 17.18 29.40
C LYS A 298 18.90 18.41 30.21
N THR A 299 19.08 19.59 29.63
CA THR A 299 18.61 20.84 30.26
C THR A 299 17.09 20.92 30.21
N PRO A 300 16.43 21.71 31.07
CA PRO A 300 14.99 21.92 30.99
C PRO A 300 14.52 22.35 29.60
N GLU A 301 15.26 23.24 28.94
CA GLU A 301 14.94 23.76 27.61
C GLU A 301 14.99 22.64 26.55
N GLN A 302 15.99 21.75 26.62
CA GLN A 302 16.07 20.60 25.72
C GLN A 302 14.91 19.61 25.95
N VAL A 303 14.52 19.39 27.20
CA VAL A 303 13.38 18.52 27.52
C VAL A 303 12.08 19.10 26.96
N GLU A 304 11.88 20.42 27.09
CA GLU A 304 10.70 21.10 26.51
C GLU A 304 10.71 21.09 24.98
N GLU A 305 11.87 21.27 24.35
CA GLU A 305 12.02 21.12 22.89
C GLU A 305 11.60 19.71 22.45
N TYR A 306 12.09 18.67 23.12
CA TYR A 306 11.73 17.29 22.81
C TYR A 306 10.23 17.04 23.03
N LYS A 307 9.67 17.48 24.16
CA LYS A 307 8.22 17.38 24.41
C LYS A 307 7.41 18.03 23.28
N SER A 308 7.83 19.21 22.82
CA SER A 308 7.19 19.90 21.70
C SER A 308 7.24 19.06 20.43
N THR A 309 8.42 18.54 20.03
CA THR A 309 8.55 17.65 18.87
C THR A 309 7.67 16.42 18.98
N PHE A 310 7.63 15.77 20.15
CA PHE A 310 6.81 14.59 20.37
C PHE A 310 5.30 14.91 20.35
N ALA A 311 4.86 16.01 20.96
CA ALA A 311 3.48 16.46 20.94
C ALA A 311 3.02 16.76 19.51
N ALA A 312 3.89 17.42 18.74
CA ALA A 312 3.63 17.79 17.36
C ALA A 312 3.55 16.53 16.46
N LEU A 313 4.49 15.59 16.59
CA LEU A 313 4.47 14.29 15.88
C LEU A 313 3.24 13.46 16.26
N HIS A 314 2.90 13.40 17.54
CA HIS A 314 1.69 12.71 18.01
C HIS A 314 0.44 13.33 17.38
N ARG A 315 0.35 14.67 17.42
CA ARG A 315 -0.80 15.39 16.87
C ARG A 315 -0.96 15.16 15.38
N LEU A 316 0.14 15.08 14.63
CA LEU A 316 0.08 14.70 13.21
C LEU A 316 -0.61 13.34 13.02
N LEU A 317 -0.23 12.31 13.78
CA LEU A 317 -0.86 10.99 13.68
C LEU A 317 -2.36 11.06 14.01
N VAL A 318 -2.75 11.89 14.99
CA VAL A 318 -4.15 12.16 15.31
C VAL A 318 -4.88 12.82 14.13
N VAL A 319 -4.30 13.84 13.50
CA VAL A 319 -4.87 14.50 12.32
C VAL A 319 -5.02 13.53 11.15
N GLU A 320 -4.03 12.66 10.90
CA GLU A 320 -4.15 11.64 9.86
C GLU A 320 -5.25 10.62 10.18
N GLY A 321 -5.36 10.17 11.42
CA GLY A 321 -6.47 9.33 11.91
C GLY A 321 -7.83 9.99 11.73
N ALA A 322 -7.90 11.32 11.91
CA ALA A 322 -9.12 12.08 11.66
C ALA A 322 -9.47 12.10 10.17
N ARG A 323 -8.49 12.25 9.27
CA ARG A 323 -8.69 12.35 7.81
C ARG A 323 -9.21 11.06 7.15
N ASN A 324 -8.88 9.89 7.71
CA ASN A 324 -9.27 8.60 7.16
C ASN A 324 -9.39 7.54 8.27
N ASP A 325 -10.49 6.78 8.31
CA ASP A 325 -10.71 5.69 9.27
C ASP A 325 -9.56 4.69 9.31
N SER A 326 -9.05 4.30 8.14
CA SER A 326 -7.96 3.33 8.09
C SER A 326 -6.64 3.88 8.63
N ALA A 327 -6.46 5.20 8.70
CA ALA A 327 -5.26 5.79 9.29
C ALA A 327 -5.15 5.51 10.80
N ILE A 328 -6.26 5.31 11.50
CA ILE A 328 -6.26 4.85 12.91
C ILE A 328 -5.54 3.51 13.03
N SER A 329 -5.91 2.57 12.17
CA SER A 329 -5.31 1.25 12.06
C SER A 329 -3.86 1.33 11.55
N TYR A 330 -3.58 2.17 10.55
CA TYR A 330 -2.22 2.36 10.02
C TYR A 330 -1.26 2.95 11.05
N ASN A 331 -1.71 3.83 11.95
CA ASN A 331 -0.89 4.35 13.05
C ASN A 331 -0.43 3.22 13.98
N ALA A 332 -1.34 2.32 14.32
CA ALA A 332 -1.02 1.16 15.15
C ALA A 332 -0.06 0.19 14.44
N MET A 333 -0.27 -0.03 13.14
CA MET A 333 0.63 -0.86 12.33
C MET A 333 2.02 -0.22 12.17
N LEU A 334 2.09 1.09 11.97
CA LEU A 334 3.35 1.87 11.92
C LEU A 334 4.11 1.68 13.23
N ALA A 335 3.42 1.86 14.36
CA ALA A 335 4.01 1.70 15.68
C ALA A 335 4.58 0.29 15.91
N ASP A 336 3.87 -0.75 15.48
CA ASP A 336 4.40 -2.12 15.55
C ASP A 336 5.61 -2.32 14.64
N MET A 337 5.55 -1.90 13.37
CA MET A 337 6.64 -2.16 12.42
C MET A 337 7.91 -1.44 12.82
N VAL A 338 7.82 -0.18 13.24
CA VAL A 338 8.95 0.56 13.79
C VAL A 338 9.40 -0.04 15.12
N GLY A 339 8.43 -0.41 15.97
CA GLY A 339 8.66 -1.08 17.25
C GLY A 339 9.38 -2.43 17.15
N ASN A 340 9.33 -3.09 15.99
CA ASN A 340 10.00 -4.37 15.70
C ASN A 340 11.17 -4.22 14.72
N ASN A 341 11.66 -3.00 14.48
CA ASN A 341 12.76 -2.71 13.54
C ASN A 341 12.53 -3.23 12.10
N LYS A 342 11.27 -3.30 11.67
CA LYS A 342 10.90 -3.69 10.30
C LYS A 342 10.71 -2.50 9.37
N LEU A 343 10.49 -1.32 9.94
CA LEU A 343 10.34 -0.07 9.22
C LEU A 343 11.06 1.04 9.98
N SER A 344 11.83 1.87 9.29
CA SER A 344 12.41 3.09 9.87
C SER A 344 11.41 4.24 9.75
N LEU A 345 11.48 5.24 10.64
CA LEU A 345 10.60 6.41 10.57
C LEU A 345 10.89 7.26 9.33
N ASP A 346 12.15 7.32 8.89
CA ASP A 346 12.54 7.95 7.62
C ASP A 346 11.88 7.26 6.42
N THR A 347 12.01 5.93 6.30
CA THR A 347 11.34 5.18 5.23
C THR A 347 9.82 5.34 5.27
N ALA A 348 9.22 5.42 6.47
CA ALA A 348 7.80 5.63 6.65
C ALA A 348 7.33 6.99 6.11
N PHE A 349 8.09 8.08 6.31
CA PHE A 349 7.65 9.44 6.00
C PHE A 349 8.26 10.06 4.73
N SER A 350 9.46 9.67 4.32
CA SER A 350 10.26 10.32 3.27
C SER A 350 10.90 9.35 2.26
N GLY A 351 10.63 8.05 2.35
CA GLY A 351 11.28 7.03 1.50
C GLY A 351 11.01 7.12 -0.01
N ILE A 352 10.08 7.96 -0.47
CA ILE A 352 9.70 8.10 -1.88
C ILE A 352 9.99 9.54 -2.37
N PRO A 353 10.74 9.72 -3.47
CA PRO A 353 11.13 11.03 -3.98
C PRO A 353 9.96 11.98 -4.25
N GLU A 354 10.14 13.28 -4.03
CA GLU A 354 9.12 14.32 -4.26
C GLU A 354 8.59 14.36 -5.71
N SER A 355 9.43 13.98 -6.68
CA SER A 355 9.04 13.88 -8.10
C SER A 355 7.91 12.87 -8.36
N GLU A 356 7.68 11.95 -7.42
CA GLU A 356 6.61 10.95 -7.43
C GLU A 356 5.52 11.27 -6.39
N ARG A 357 5.22 12.57 -6.19
CA ARG A 357 4.26 13.06 -5.17
C ARG A 357 4.74 12.92 -3.72
N GLY A 358 5.98 12.46 -3.53
CA GLY A 358 6.70 12.43 -2.25
C GLY A 358 6.12 11.48 -1.21
N GLY A 359 6.63 11.61 0.01
CA GLY A 359 6.20 10.82 1.17
C GLY A 359 7.05 9.57 1.41
N GLY A 360 6.51 8.61 2.14
CA GLY A 360 7.16 7.32 2.40
C GLY A 360 6.18 6.14 2.34
N SER A 361 6.55 5.02 2.94
CA SER A 361 5.74 3.79 2.92
C SER A 361 4.48 3.89 3.78
N TYR A 362 4.41 4.81 4.74
CA TYR A 362 3.22 5.04 5.56
C TYR A 362 2.11 5.66 4.69
N PRO A 363 0.94 5.00 4.51
CA PRO A 363 0.00 5.39 3.45
C PRO A 363 -0.52 6.84 3.51
N PRO A 364 -0.70 7.48 4.69
CA PRO A 364 -1.05 8.90 4.77
C PRO A 364 0.07 9.89 4.42
N SER A 365 1.34 9.45 4.31
CA SER A 365 2.50 10.33 4.16
C SER A 365 2.70 10.97 2.78
N GLN A 366 1.80 10.75 1.82
CA GLN A 366 1.93 11.25 0.45
C GLN A 366 1.01 12.44 0.13
N VAL A 367 1.40 13.23 -0.86
CA VAL A 367 0.50 14.25 -1.43
C VAL A 367 -0.70 13.54 -2.07
N GLY A 368 -1.90 13.99 -1.73
CA GLY A 368 -3.13 13.36 -2.23
C GLY A 368 -3.55 12.10 -1.46
N ALA A 369 -2.90 11.74 -0.35
CA ALA A 369 -3.28 10.56 0.43
C ALA A 369 -4.72 10.61 0.93
N SER A 370 -5.16 11.77 1.41
CA SER A 370 -6.54 11.99 1.88
C SER A 370 -7.59 11.74 0.79
N PRO A 371 -7.54 12.40 -0.38
CA PRO A 371 -8.44 12.04 -1.47
C PRO A 371 -8.26 10.57 -1.90
N GLY A 372 -7.06 10.11 -2.23
CA GLY A 372 -6.82 8.72 -2.65
C GLY A 372 -7.42 7.69 -1.69
N GLY A 373 -7.25 7.88 -0.37
CA GLY A 373 -7.77 6.99 0.67
C GLY A 373 -9.29 6.94 0.72
N ARG A 374 -9.97 8.05 0.46
CA ARG A 374 -11.44 8.07 0.31
C ARG A 374 -11.88 7.35 -0.97
N GLY A 375 -11.12 7.52 -2.05
CA GLY A 375 -11.34 6.78 -3.29
C GLY A 375 -11.25 5.27 -3.07
N VAL A 376 -10.29 4.81 -2.26
CA VAL A 376 -10.14 3.41 -1.84
C VAL A 376 -11.34 2.98 -1.00
N ALA A 377 -11.69 3.72 0.06
CA ALA A 377 -12.84 3.43 0.91
C ALA A 377 -14.13 3.22 0.10
N LYS A 378 -14.43 4.12 -0.85
CA LYS A 378 -15.57 3.98 -1.76
C LYS A 378 -15.48 2.73 -2.62
N GLN A 379 -14.30 2.39 -3.14
CA GLN A 379 -14.08 1.20 -3.97
C GLN A 379 -14.33 -0.10 -3.18
N ILE A 380 -14.04 -0.12 -1.89
CA ILE A 380 -14.27 -1.28 -1.01
C ILE A 380 -15.63 -1.25 -0.29
N GLY A 381 -16.55 -0.35 -0.70
CA GLY A 381 -17.93 -0.30 -0.21
C GLY A 381 -18.12 0.44 1.12
N HIS A 382 -17.12 1.18 1.61
CA HIS A 382 -17.25 2.00 2.80
C HIS A 382 -17.88 3.36 2.46
N PRO A 383 -18.88 3.82 3.24
CA PRO A 383 -19.53 5.09 3.00
C PRO A 383 -18.54 6.24 3.15
N LEU A 384 -18.60 7.21 2.24
CA LEU A 384 -17.89 8.47 2.36
C LEU A 384 -18.83 9.53 2.93
N PRO A 385 -18.31 10.54 3.66
CA PRO A 385 -19.07 11.75 3.94
C PRO A 385 -19.54 12.39 2.62
N GLU A 386 -20.79 12.88 2.59
CA GLU A 386 -21.45 13.41 1.38
C GLU A 386 -20.69 14.57 0.69
N THR A 387 -19.83 15.27 1.43
CA THR A 387 -19.14 16.50 1.00
C THR A 387 -17.84 16.28 0.23
N VAL A 388 -17.57 15.06 -0.25
CA VAL A 388 -16.25 14.68 -0.77
C VAL A 388 -16.25 14.57 -2.30
N GLU A 389 -15.48 15.45 -2.95
CA GLU A 389 -15.19 15.40 -4.39
C GLU A 389 -14.60 14.05 -4.82
N THR A 390 -14.97 13.64 -6.03
CA THR A 390 -14.45 12.44 -6.67
C THR A 390 -12.94 12.56 -6.88
N THR A 391 -12.22 11.59 -6.36
CA THR A 391 -10.77 11.51 -6.45
C THR A 391 -10.36 11.17 -7.87
N ASN A 392 -9.25 11.71 -8.37
CA ASN A 392 -8.75 11.24 -9.66
C ASN A 392 -8.40 9.73 -9.55
N LYS A 393 -8.53 9.00 -10.67
CA LYS A 393 -8.32 7.55 -10.69
C LYS A 393 -6.88 7.16 -10.30
N CYS A 394 -5.90 7.99 -10.64
CA CYS A 394 -4.47 7.75 -10.38
C CYS A 394 -4.16 7.73 -8.88
N ASP A 395 -4.61 8.75 -8.14
CA ASP A 395 -4.44 8.87 -6.68
C ASP A 395 -5.07 7.70 -5.94
N ARG A 396 -6.24 7.24 -6.42
CA ARG A 396 -6.92 6.08 -5.84
C ARG A 396 -6.12 4.80 -6.07
N GLU A 397 -5.65 4.54 -7.30
CA GLU A 397 -4.89 3.33 -7.62
C GLU A 397 -3.54 3.30 -6.91
N GLU A 398 -2.84 4.43 -6.86
CA GLU A 398 -1.59 4.58 -6.10
C GLU A 398 -1.83 4.35 -4.60
N GLN A 399 -2.84 5.01 -4.02
CA GLN A 399 -3.16 4.81 -2.60
C GLN A 399 -3.57 3.36 -2.30
N LEU A 400 -4.36 2.74 -3.17
CA LEU A 400 -4.76 1.34 -3.01
C LEU A 400 -3.53 0.45 -2.91
N GLN A 401 -2.58 0.61 -3.84
CA GLN A 401 -1.34 -0.15 -3.85
C GLN A 401 -0.54 0.07 -2.56
N ARG A 402 -0.34 1.32 -2.13
CA ARG A 402 0.39 1.62 -0.89
C ARG A 402 -0.26 1.02 0.36
N GLN A 403 -1.59 1.08 0.44
CA GLN A 403 -2.31 0.47 1.56
C GLN A 403 -2.16 -1.06 1.56
N ILE A 404 -2.22 -1.70 0.39
CA ILE A 404 -1.98 -3.14 0.24
C ILE A 404 -0.56 -3.49 0.69
N ASP A 405 0.44 -2.77 0.20
CA ASP A 405 1.85 -3.05 0.49
C ASP A 405 2.12 -2.87 2.00
N PHE A 406 1.67 -1.76 2.58
CA PHE A 406 1.86 -1.47 4.00
C PHE A 406 1.20 -2.51 4.92
N VAL A 407 -0.04 -2.94 4.61
CA VAL A 407 -0.72 -3.98 5.39
C VAL A 407 -0.07 -5.34 5.18
N SER A 408 0.39 -5.64 3.97
CA SER A 408 1.07 -6.90 3.66
C SER A 408 2.40 -7.03 4.40
N ASP A 409 3.18 -5.95 4.48
CA ASP A 409 4.43 -5.91 5.25
C ASP A 409 4.17 -6.07 6.75
N TRP A 410 3.11 -5.45 7.27
CA TRP A 410 2.70 -5.65 8.67
C TRP A 410 2.25 -7.09 8.95
N ILE A 411 1.46 -7.71 8.05
CA ILE A 411 1.07 -9.13 8.15
C ILE A 411 2.31 -10.02 8.16
N ARG A 412 3.25 -9.79 7.22
CA ARG A 412 4.50 -10.55 7.14
C ARG A 412 5.28 -10.46 8.44
N MET A 413 5.48 -9.26 9.00
CA MET A 413 6.12 -9.07 10.29
C MET A 413 5.42 -9.86 11.40
N LYS A 414 4.09 -9.80 11.49
CA LYS A 414 3.35 -10.52 12.55
C LYS A 414 3.50 -12.03 12.42
N MET A 415 3.42 -12.56 11.20
CA MET A 415 3.66 -13.98 10.93
C MET A 415 5.09 -14.38 11.32
N GLU A 416 6.11 -13.59 10.94
CA GLU A 416 7.50 -13.82 11.33
C GLU A 416 7.67 -13.84 12.86
N THR A 417 7.05 -12.89 13.57
CA THR A 417 7.08 -12.80 15.04
C THR A 417 6.40 -14.00 15.71
N ALA A 418 5.35 -14.54 15.08
CA ALA A 418 4.65 -15.74 15.53
C ALA A 418 5.33 -17.04 15.07
N HIS A 419 6.51 -16.96 14.44
CA HIS A 419 7.20 -18.09 13.81
C HIS A 419 6.34 -18.86 12.79
N ILE A 420 5.36 -18.19 12.19
CA ILE A 420 4.55 -18.72 11.10
C ILE A 420 5.31 -18.48 9.79
N LYS A 421 5.72 -19.58 9.17
CA LYS A 421 6.42 -19.56 7.88
C LYS A 421 5.57 -18.89 6.80
N PHE A 422 6.09 -17.83 6.21
CA PHE A 422 5.52 -17.18 5.02
C PHE A 422 5.88 -17.97 3.74
N GLU A 423 5.72 -19.30 3.78
CA GLU A 423 6.14 -20.22 2.73
C GLU A 423 4.97 -20.56 1.79
N THR A 424 3.75 -20.63 2.33
CA THR A 424 2.56 -20.98 1.57
C THR A 424 1.49 -19.93 1.69
N GLU A 425 0.73 -19.80 0.62
CA GLU A 425 -0.41 -18.93 0.54
C GLU A 425 -1.52 -19.31 1.54
N ASP A 426 -1.71 -20.62 1.77
CA ASP A 426 -2.63 -21.14 2.79
C ASP A 426 -2.26 -20.66 4.19
N ALA A 427 -0.96 -20.59 4.53
CA ALA A 427 -0.52 -20.07 5.83
C ALA A 427 -0.87 -18.59 6.00
N VAL A 428 -0.72 -17.78 4.94
CA VAL A 428 -1.10 -16.36 4.95
C VAL A 428 -2.62 -16.21 5.09
N ARG A 429 -3.39 -16.99 4.33
CA ARG A 429 -4.86 -17.00 4.40
C ARG A 429 -5.36 -17.42 5.78
N ASP A 430 -4.77 -18.46 6.36
CA ASP A 430 -5.09 -18.94 7.69
C ASP A 430 -4.76 -17.89 8.75
N TYR A 431 -3.61 -17.22 8.61
CA TYR A 431 -3.27 -16.11 9.49
C TYR A 431 -4.28 -14.96 9.39
N ILE A 432 -4.64 -14.54 8.17
CA ILE A 432 -5.65 -13.49 7.94
C ILE A 432 -6.97 -13.86 8.59
N LYS A 433 -7.44 -15.10 8.38
CA LYS A 433 -8.72 -15.57 8.90
C LYS A 433 -8.74 -15.70 10.43
N LYS A 434 -7.64 -16.17 11.04
CA LYS A 434 -7.60 -16.54 12.46
C LYS A 434 -7.03 -15.46 13.37
N ASN A 435 -6.09 -14.65 12.89
CA ASN A 435 -5.24 -13.81 13.73
C ASN A 435 -5.25 -12.33 13.35
N PHE A 436 -5.44 -11.97 12.07
CA PHE A 436 -5.27 -10.58 11.62
C PHE A 436 -6.13 -9.57 12.39
N GLU A 437 -7.44 -9.82 12.53
CA GLU A 437 -8.32 -8.92 13.28
C GLU A 437 -7.88 -8.77 14.74
N ARG A 438 -7.63 -9.91 15.40
CA ARG A 438 -7.22 -9.94 16.81
C ARG A 438 -5.92 -9.16 17.01
N ASP A 439 -4.93 -9.41 16.18
CA ASP A 439 -3.61 -8.80 16.32
C ASP A 439 -3.66 -7.31 16.01
N LEU A 440 -4.50 -6.88 15.05
CA LEU A 440 -4.70 -5.47 14.75
C LEU A 440 -5.42 -4.74 15.89
N ARG A 441 -6.46 -5.35 16.48
CA ARG A 441 -7.10 -4.83 17.70
C ARG A 441 -6.11 -4.70 18.86
N LEU A 442 -5.24 -5.69 19.04
CA LEU A 442 -4.18 -5.62 20.06
C LEU A 442 -3.20 -4.48 19.80
N SER A 443 -2.82 -4.24 18.55
CA SER A 443 -1.94 -3.12 18.18
C SER A 443 -2.58 -1.77 18.42
N ILE A 444 -3.84 -1.61 18.00
CA ILE A 444 -4.67 -0.42 18.26
C ILE A 444 -4.73 -0.16 19.77
N LYS A 445 -5.04 -1.19 20.56
CA LYS A 445 -5.09 -1.12 22.02
C LYS A 445 -3.73 -0.75 22.62
N ARG A 446 -2.62 -1.34 22.17
CA ARG A 446 -1.28 -1.02 22.67
C ARG A 446 -0.86 0.41 22.36
N PHE A 447 -1.23 0.95 21.20
CA PHE A 447 -0.77 2.27 20.81
C PHE A 447 -1.57 3.41 21.48
N TYR A 448 -2.83 3.15 21.88
CA TYR A 448 -3.72 4.21 22.37
C TYR A 448 -4.64 3.86 23.53
N VAL A 449 -4.73 2.63 24.03
CA VAL A 449 -5.60 2.33 25.18
C VAL A 449 -4.71 2.04 26.37
N ASN A 450 -4.89 2.82 27.43
CA ASN A 450 -4.18 2.57 28.66
C ASN A 450 -4.70 1.24 29.26
N SER A 451 -3.88 0.20 29.20
CA SER A 451 -4.25 -1.13 29.71
C SER A 451 -4.34 -1.18 31.24
N SER A 452 -3.93 -0.12 31.95
CA SER A 452 -3.95 -0.07 33.42
C SER A 452 -5.26 0.43 34.04
N ALA A 453 -6.29 0.79 33.26
CA ALA A 453 -7.56 1.31 33.80
C ALA A 453 -8.53 0.24 34.35
N LYS A 454 -8.10 -1.01 34.47
CA LYS A 454 -8.83 -2.05 35.22
C LYS A 454 -7.97 -2.51 36.39
N LYS A 455 -8.05 -1.79 37.51
CA LYS A 455 -7.74 -2.30 38.84
C LYS A 455 -8.90 -1.97 39.76
#